data_AF-A0A7D5BFV3-F1
#
_entry.id   AF-A0A7D5BFV3-F1
#
_cell.length_a   1.000
_cell.length_b   1.000
_cell.length_c   1.000
_cell.angle_alpha   90.00
_cell.angle_beta   90.00
_cell.angle_gamma   90.00
#
_symmetry.space_group_name_H-M   'P 1'
#
loop_
_entity.id
_entity.type
_entity.pdbx_description
1 polymer ?
#
loop_
_entity_poly.entity_id
_entity_poly.type
_entity_poly.pdbx_seq_one_letter_code
_entity_poly.pdbx_strand_id
1 'polypeptide(L)'
;DVGYPCLVRPSYVLSGAAMNVAHCDQDLEQYLNAASDVSKEHPVVISKFLTEAKEIDVDAVAADGEILCMAVSEHVENAGVHSGDATLVTPPQDLNAETLEQIKVIVRHIASLLDVTGPLNM
;
A
#
# COMPACT_ATOMS: atom_id res chain seq x y z
N ASP A 1 11.18 -7.98 -16.24
CA ASP A 1 10.65 -6.60 -16.35
C ASP A 1 9.22 -6.51 -15.87
N VAL A 2 8.84 -5.39 -15.24
CA VAL A 2 7.51 -5.14 -14.62
C VAL A 2 6.44 -4.75 -15.65
N GLY A 3 6.85 -4.11 -16.76
CA GLY A 3 5.96 -3.65 -17.83
C GLY A 3 5.02 -2.50 -17.43
N TYR A 4 4.43 -1.84 -18.43
CA TYR A 4 3.54 -0.69 -18.21
C TYR A 4 2.05 -1.07 -18.09
N PRO A 5 1.23 -0.30 -17.34
CA PRO A 5 1.66 0.76 -16.43
C PRO A 5 2.41 0.20 -15.21
N CYS A 6 3.34 0.97 -14.67
CA CYS A 6 4.07 0.65 -13.43
C CYS A 6 4.02 1.81 -12.44
N LEU A 7 4.09 1.49 -11.16
CA LEU A 7 4.04 2.43 -10.05
C LEU A 7 5.46 2.68 -9.54
N VAL A 8 5.87 3.94 -9.52
CA VAL A 8 7.17 4.40 -9.00
C VAL A 8 6.97 4.90 -7.58
N ARG A 9 7.62 4.25 -6.60
CA ARG A 9 7.50 4.54 -5.17
C ARG A 9 8.85 4.90 -4.56
N PRO A 10 9.10 6.18 -4.24
CA PRO A 10 10.27 6.56 -3.46
C PRO A 10 10.22 5.93 -2.06
N SER A 11 11.37 5.51 -1.54
CA SER A 11 11.46 5.00 -0.17
C SER A 11 11.38 6.14 0.86
N TYR A 12 10.83 5.82 2.04
CA TYR A 12 10.69 6.73 3.19
C TYR A 12 9.83 7.98 2.91
N VAL A 13 8.87 7.86 1.99
CA VAL A 13 7.88 8.90 1.75
C VAL A 13 6.49 8.39 2.13
N LEU A 14 5.72 9.24 2.80
CA LEU A 14 4.33 8.98 3.17
C LEU A 14 3.39 9.86 2.33
N SER A 15 2.10 9.54 2.37
CA SER A 15 1.03 10.31 1.72
C SER A 15 1.13 10.41 0.19
N GLY A 16 1.72 9.41 -0.47
CA GLY A 16 1.86 9.40 -1.92
C GLY A 16 2.73 10.51 -2.50
N ALA A 17 3.47 11.26 -1.67
CA ALA A 17 4.34 12.31 -2.17
C ALA A 17 5.38 11.69 -3.13
N ALA A 18 5.38 12.18 -4.37
CA ALA A 18 6.18 11.67 -5.48
C ALA A 18 5.91 10.20 -5.91
N MET A 19 4.78 9.59 -5.52
CA MET A 19 4.29 8.35 -6.15
C MET A 19 3.64 8.66 -7.50
N ASN A 20 4.12 8.02 -8.56
CA ASN A 20 3.65 8.28 -9.92
C ASN A 20 3.42 6.97 -10.69
N VAL A 21 2.40 6.98 -11.57
CA VAL A 21 2.13 5.87 -12.49
C VAL A 21 2.75 6.20 -13.84
N ALA A 22 3.76 5.42 -14.24
CA ALA A 22 4.39 5.52 -15.56
C ALA A 22 3.66 4.64 -16.56
N HIS A 23 3.33 5.20 -17.74
CA HIS A 23 2.68 4.49 -18.83
C HIS A 23 3.64 4.21 -20.00
N CYS A 24 4.81 4.87 -20.02
CA CYS A 24 5.85 4.69 -21.01
C CYS A 24 7.24 4.97 -20.44
N ASP A 25 8.29 4.70 -21.23
CA ASP A 25 9.69 4.92 -20.85
C ASP A 25 9.99 6.38 -20.50
N GLN A 26 9.36 7.33 -21.20
CA GLN A 26 9.54 8.75 -20.96
C GLN A 26 9.00 9.18 -19.59
N ASP A 27 7.82 8.68 -19.20
CA ASP A 27 7.24 8.93 -17.87
C ASP A 27 8.16 8.36 -16.79
N LEU A 28 8.64 7.12 -17.00
CA LEU A 28 9.49 6.43 -16.04
C LEU A 28 10.80 7.18 -15.79
N GLU A 29 11.47 7.62 -16.85
CA GLU A 29 12.70 8.41 -16.74
C GLU A 29 12.45 9.72 -15.98
N GLN A 30 11.37 10.43 -16.30
CA GLN A 30 11.01 11.67 -15.62
C GLN A 30 10.76 11.45 -14.12
N TYR A 31 9.98 10.43 -13.76
CA TYR A 31 9.65 10.15 -12.36
C TYR A 31 10.83 9.62 -11.55
N LEU A 32 11.72 8.83 -12.15
CA LEU A 32 12.94 8.37 -11.48
C LEU A 32 13.89 9.53 -11.17
N ASN A 33 14.05 10.47 -12.10
CA ASN A 33 14.85 11.68 -11.86
C ASN A 33 14.26 12.50 -10.70
N ALA A 34 12.95 12.73 -10.71
CA ALA A 34 12.26 13.46 -9.64
C ALA A 34 12.35 12.74 -8.28
N ALA A 35 12.18 11.42 -8.26
CA ALA A 35 12.30 10.61 -7.04
C ALA A 35 13.73 10.63 -6.46
N SER A 36 14.75 10.67 -7.34
CA SER A 36 16.15 10.74 -6.93
C SER A 36 16.49 12.06 -6.20
N ASP A 37 15.80 13.14 -6.51
CA ASP A 37 15.98 14.43 -5.81
C ASP A 37 15.38 14.42 -4.40
N VAL A 38 14.32 13.64 -4.19
CA VAL A 38 13.61 13.53 -2.90
C VAL A 38 14.34 12.57 -1.95
N SER A 39 14.91 11.47 -2.47
CA SER A 39 15.53 10.42 -1.65
C SER A 39 16.81 9.88 -2.29
N LYS A 40 17.93 10.59 -2.09
CA LYS A 40 19.23 10.22 -2.71
C LYS A 40 19.85 8.97 -2.11
N GLU A 41 19.55 8.67 -0.84
CA GLU A 41 20.20 7.59 -0.09
C GLU A 41 19.41 6.28 -0.10
N HIS A 42 18.17 6.28 -0.61
CA HIS A 42 17.29 5.12 -0.56
C HIS A 42 16.75 4.71 -1.93
N PRO A 43 16.67 3.40 -2.21
CA PRO A 43 16.25 2.91 -3.51
C PRO A 43 14.79 3.27 -3.82
N VAL A 44 14.49 3.49 -5.10
CA VAL A 44 13.12 3.63 -5.60
C VAL A 44 12.57 2.24 -5.91
N VAL A 45 11.36 1.95 -5.46
CA VAL A 45 10.67 0.69 -5.73
C VAL A 45 9.76 0.87 -6.94
N ILE A 46 9.90 -0.02 -7.93
CA ILE A 46 9.03 -0.06 -9.11
C ILE A 46 8.20 -1.34 -9.04
N SER A 47 6.87 -1.19 -9.03
CA SER A 47 5.94 -2.32 -9.01
C SER A 47 4.92 -2.24 -10.13
N LYS A 48 4.23 -3.35 -10.41
CA LYS A 48 3.15 -3.35 -11.39
C LYS A 48 2.00 -2.51 -10.85
N PHE A 49 1.48 -1.58 -11.65
CA PHE A 49 0.23 -0.91 -11.30
C PHE A 49 -0.95 -1.81 -11.67
N LEU A 50 -1.77 -2.15 -10.67
CA LEU A 50 -2.95 -3.00 -10.84
C LEU A 50 -4.16 -2.10 -11.08
N THR A 51 -4.56 -1.99 -12.34
CA THR A 51 -5.77 -1.25 -12.72
C THR A 51 -7.03 -1.99 -12.30
N GLU A 52 -8.07 -1.25 -11.91
CA GLU A 52 -9.38 -1.81 -11.51
C GLU A 52 -9.31 -2.78 -10.31
N ALA A 53 -8.25 -2.68 -9.51
CA ALA A 53 -8.13 -3.41 -8.26
C ALA A 53 -8.86 -2.67 -7.15
N LYS A 54 -9.42 -3.42 -6.20
CA LYS A 54 -9.91 -2.87 -4.93
C LYS A 54 -8.72 -2.55 -4.03
N GLU A 55 -8.84 -1.48 -3.26
CA GLU A 55 -7.88 -1.10 -2.23
C GLU A 55 -8.50 -1.33 -0.84
N ILE A 56 -7.71 -1.93 0.06
CA ILE A 56 -8.13 -2.34 1.41
C ILE A 56 -7.11 -1.79 2.39
N ASP A 57 -7.59 -1.09 3.42
CA ASP A 57 -6.79 -0.61 4.52
C ASP A 57 -7.04 -1.47 5.76
N VAL A 58 -5.98 -1.84 6.46
CA VAL A 58 -6.05 -2.56 7.73
C VAL A 58 -5.30 -1.82 8.81
N ASP A 59 -6.05 -1.30 9.78
CA ASP A 59 -5.50 -0.74 11.01
C ASP A 59 -5.50 -1.81 12.10
N ALA A 60 -4.37 -1.96 12.79
CA ALA A 60 -4.25 -2.91 13.88
C ALA A 60 -3.35 -2.40 15.02
N VAL A 61 -3.47 -3.04 16.17
CA VAL A 61 -2.55 -2.86 17.31
C VAL A 61 -1.95 -4.20 17.66
N ALA A 62 -0.63 -4.25 17.81
CA ALA A 62 0.11 -5.45 18.17
C ALA A 62 0.91 -5.27 19.45
N ALA A 63 1.25 -6.37 20.10
CA ALA A 63 2.25 -6.43 21.16
C ALA A 63 3.11 -7.67 20.95
N ASP A 64 4.43 -7.50 20.93
CA ASP A 64 5.40 -8.59 20.72
C ASP A 64 5.09 -9.42 19.45
N GLY A 65 4.70 -8.72 18.37
CA GLY A 65 4.35 -9.33 17.08
C GLY A 65 2.96 -9.98 17.01
N GLU A 66 2.19 -10.01 18.11
CA GLU A 66 0.84 -10.58 18.16
C GLU A 66 -0.24 -9.50 18.04
N ILE A 67 -1.19 -9.68 17.11
CA ILE A 67 -2.31 -8.74 16.89
C ILE A 67 -3.30 -8.80 18.06
N LEU A 68 -3.52 -7.66 18.73
CA LEU A 68 -4.50 -7.48 19.80
C LEU A 68 -5.88 -7.12 19.26
N CYS A 69 -5.93 -6.21 18.28
CA CYS A 69 -7.15 -5.82 17.59
C CYS A 69 -6.83 -5.37 16.17
N MET A 70 -7.82 -5.50 15.28
CA MET A 70 -7.71 -5.02 13.90
C MET A 70 -9.06 -4.57 13.36
N ALA A 71 -9.04 -3.59 12.48
CA ALA A 71 -10.16 -3.12 11.69
C ALA A 71 -9.77 -3.17 10.21
N VAL A 72 -10.56 -3.88 9.41
CA VAL A 72 -10.41 -3.91 7.95
C VAL A 72 -11.39 -2.92 7.37
N SER A 73 -10.94 -2.10 6.44
CA SER A 73 -11.71 -1.05 5.77
C SER A 73 -11.59 -1.22 4.26
N GLU A 74 -12.69 -1.02 3.55
CA GLU A 74 -12.73 -1.06 2.08
C GLU A 74 -12.79 0.36 1.53
N HIS A 75 -11.97 0.65 0.53
CA HIS A 75 -12.08 1.89 -0.24
C HIS A 75 -13.29 1.81 -1.18
N VAL A 76 -14.04 2.90 -1.30
CA VAL A 76 -15.12 3.02 -2.30
C VAL A 76 -14.51 3.20 -3.70
N GLU A 77 -13.43 3.96 -3.79
CA GLU A 77 -12.65 4.14 -5.00
C GLU A 77 -11.70 2.95 -5.26
N ASN A 78 -11.37 2.72 -6.53
CA ASN A 78 -10.39 1.70 -6.91
C ASN A 78 -8.96 2.17 -6.60
N ALA A 79 -8.04 1.19 -6.55
CA ALA A 79 -6.63 1.42 -6.34
C ALA A 79 -6.05 2.45 -7.30
N GLY A 80 -5.32 3.42 -6.74
CA GLY A 80 -4.75 4.56 -7.47
C GLY A 80 -5.32 5.91 -7.05
N VAL A 81 -6.42 5.93 -6.29
CA VAL A 81 -6.79 7.09 -5.47
C VAL A 81 -6.04 6.95 -4.14
N HIS A 82 -5.37 8.01 -3.70
CA HIS A 82 -4.61 7.98 -2.47
C HIS A 82 -5.55 7.75 -1.27
N SER A 83 -5.19 6.86 -0.32
CA SER A 83 -6.06 6.51 0.82
C SER A 83 -6.51 7.71 1.66
N GLY A 84 -5.67 8.74 1.78
CA GLY A 84 -6.02 10.00 2.47
C GLY A 84 -7.09 10.85 1.76
N ASP A 85 -7.31 10.62 0.47
CA ASP A 85 -8.35 11.26 -0.35
C ASP A 85 -9.50 10.30 -0.69
N ALA A 86 -9.39 9.02 -0.31
CA ALA A 86 -10.38 7.99 -0.57
C ALA A 86 -11.49 7.97 0.49
N THR A 87 -12.67 7.48 0.09
CA THR A 87 -13.77 7.21 1.00
C THR A 87 -13.66 5.79 1.51
N LEU A 88 -13.66 5.62 2.84
CA LEU A 88 -13.51 4.32 3.49
C LEU A 88 -14.83 3.83 4.11
N VAL A 89 -15.05 2.51 4.05
CA VAL A 89 -16.17 1.83 4.71
C VAL A 89 -15.64 0.73 5.64
N THR A 90 -16.06 0.79 6.90
CA THR A 90 -15.64 -0.15 7.96
C THR A 90 -16.88 -0.69 8.69
N PRO A 91 -17.14 -2.01 8.71
CA PRO A 91 -16.39 -3.09 8.06
C PRO A 91 -16.56 -3.08 6.51
N PRO A 92 -15.71 -3.80 5.76
CA PRO A 92 -15.84 -3.93 4.31
C PRO A 92 -17.21 -4.51 3.93
N GLN A 93 -17.77 -4.06 2.81
CA GLN A 93 -19.12 -4.42 2.37
C GLN A 93 -19.09 -5.43 1.21
N ASP A 94 -18.07 -5.36 0.37
CA ASP A 94 -17.96 -6.15 -0.86
C ASP A 94 -16.63 -6.92 -0.91
N LEU A 95 -16.36 -7.62 0.20
CA LEU A 95 -15.32 -8.66 0.31
C LEU A 95 -15.95 -10.00 0.67
N ASN A 96 -15.55 -11.06 -0.03
CA ASN A 96 -15.93 -12.40 0.36
C ASN A 96 -15.17 -12.85 1.62
N ALA A 97 -15.73 -13.83 2.34
CA ALA A 97 -15.17 -14.29 3.61
C ALA A 97 -13.76 -14.90 3.47
N GLU A 98 -13.47 -15.56 2.35
CA GLU A 98 -12.16 -16.19 2.10
C GLU A 98 -11.06 -15.12 1.98
N THR A 99 -11.28 -14.09 1.16
CA THR A 99 -10.37 -12.95 1.02
C THR A 99 -10.18 -12.22 2.34
N LEU A 100 -11.26 -12.01 3.10
CA LEU A 100 -11.17 -11.36 4.41
C LEU A 100 -10.31 -12.17 5.40
N GLU A 101 -10.44 -13.49 5.44
CA GLU A 101 -9.60 -14.33 6.28
C GLU A 101 -8.14 -14.35 5.80
N GLN A 102 -7.90 -14.36 4.48
CA GLN A 102 -6.55 -14.25 3.93
C GLN A 102 -5.88 -12.94 4.33
N ILE A 103 -6.59 -11.81 4.25
CA ILE A 103 -6.09 -10.50 4.72
C ILE A 103 -5.68 -10.59 6.19
N LYS A 104 -6.53 -11.15 7.06
CA LYS A 104 -6.21 -11.30 8.49
C LYS A 104 -4.99 -12.17 8.75
N VAL A 105 -4.80 -13.24 7.98
CA VAL A 105 -3.60 -14.10 8.09
C VAL A 105 -2.34 -13.33 7.69
N ILE A 106 -2.40 -12.60 6.57
CA ILE A 106 -1.26 -11.79 6.08
C ILE A 106 -0.86 -10.74 7.11
N VAL A 107 -1.83 -9.99 7.67
CA VAL A 107 -1.57 -8.96 8.69
C VAL A 107 -0.87 -9.55 9.91
N ARG A 108 -1.35 -10.69 10.43
CA ARG A 108 -0.72 -11.37 11.57
C ARG A 108 0.69 -11.83 11.26
N HIS A 109 0.92 -12.40 10.08
CA HIS A 109 2.26 -12.80 9.66
C HIS A 109 3.21 -11.61 9.55
N ILE A 110 2.78 -10.48 9.00
CA ILE A 110 3.60 -9.27 8.88
C ILE A 110 3.91 -8.69 10.26
N ALA A 111 2.91 -8.59 11.14
CA ALA A 111 3.13 -8.10 12.49
C ALA A 111 4.12 -8.96 13.27
N SER A 112 4.02 -10.28 13.15
CA SER A 112 4.95 -11.23 13.79
C SER A 112 6.37 -11.14 13.21
N LEU A 113 6.51 -11.08 11.88
CA LEU A 113 7.81 -10.99 11.21
C LEU A 113 8.56 -9.69 11.52
N LEU A 114 7.82 -8.59 11.72
CA LEU A 114 8.38 -7.28 12.01
C LEU A 114 8.47 -6.99 13.53
N ASP A 115 8.09 -7.95 14.38
CA ASP A 115 8.06 -7.83 15.85
C ASP A 115 7.33 -6.55 16.31
N VAL A 116 6.17 -6.28 15.70
CA VAL A 116 5.46 -5.01 15.93
C VAL A 116 4.93 -4.95 17.35
N THR A 117 5.24 -3.84 18.03
CA THR A 117 4.61 -3.45 19.30
C THR A 117 4.09 -2.02 19.16
N GLY A 118 2.78 -1.87 19.22
CA GLY A 118 2.08 -0.61 18.96
C GLY A 118 1.13 -0.67 17.76
N PRO A 119 0.67 0.49 17.26
CA PRO A 119 -0.20 0.56 16.10
C PRO A 119 0.55 0.27 14.80
N LEU A 120 -0.13 -0.37 13.85
CA LEU A 120 0.31 -0.54 12.47
C LEU A 120 -0.85 -0.32 11.51
N ASN A 121 -0.51 0.13 10.31
CA ASN A 121 -1.41 0.24 9.17
C ASN A 121 -0.82 -0.60 8.03
N MET A 122 -1.67 -1.30 7.30
CA MET A 122 -1.29 -2.17 6.18
C MET A 122 -2.28 -2.05 5.03
#